data_AF-A0A9E3W7P4-F1
#
_entry.id   AF-A0A9E3W7P4-F1
#
_cell.length_a   1.000
_cell.length_b   1.000
_cell.length_c   1.000
_cell.angle_alpha   90.00
_cell.angle_beta   90.00
_cell.angle_gamma   90.00
#
_symmetry.space_group_name_H-M   'P 1'
#
loop_
_entity.id
_entity.type
_entity.pdbx_description
1 polymer ?
#
loop_
_entity_poly.entity_id
_entity_poly.type
_entity_poly.pdbx_seq_one_letter_code
_entity_poly.pdbx_strand_id
1 'polypeptide(L)'
;MAASIAYGKQVPTAYSATSSQAGFGPDNLGVEALTRPWRAVDAAEQTLVLTFSAALPVHTILLHDVNFASAAIHKSADGVAYTLSGSLLTYQGREGRRRGALVVNDASVKALKVVIAAGTPTDGLTWWRIGTAYPFSAQLAAAAPFQFPYAARFRYPQVRADIPNGQAAVASTGPGFHLVEVPWRPFDTEDLEPVVRRARAATVLLNLGMANYPEQLWPVRLDEPEMVESFAAPRTADLKLTFREVV
;
A
#
# COMPACT_ATOMS: atom_id res chain seq x y z
N MET A 1 10.69 -11.30 -8.55
CA MET A 1 9.24 -11.36 -8.86
C MET A 1 8.99 -10.36 -9.98
N ALA A 2 8.03 -10.60 -10.87
CA ALA A 2 7.72 -9.58 -11.89
C ALA A 2 7.00 -8.39 -11.24
N ALA A 3 7.19 -7.23 -11.85
CA ALA A 3 6.35 -6.06 -11.66
C ALA A 3 4.86 -6.39 -11.70
N SER A 4 4.04 -5.78 -10.84
CA SER A 4 2.61 -6.02 -10.80
C SER A 4 1.82 -4.86 -10.24
N ILE A 5 0.52 -4.82 -10.58
CA ILE A 5 -0.46 -3.90 -10.03
C ILE A 5 -1.62 -4.71 -9.46
N ALA A 6 -1.87 -4.62 -8.15
CA ALA A 6 -3.10 -5.14 -7.56
C ALA A 6 -4.17 -4.05 -7.49
N TYR A 7 -5.41 -4.40 -7.83
CA TYR A 7 -6.52 -3.47 -8.01
C TYR A 7 -7.84 -4.06 -7.50
N GLY A 8 -8.91 -3.26 -7.55
CA GLY A 8 -10.20 -3.66 -7.01
C GLY A 8 -10.16 -3.69 -5.49
N LYS A 9 -9.73 -2.57 -4.89
CA LYS A 9 -9.68 -2.40 -3.43
C LYS A 9 -11.03 -2.77 -2.83
N GLN A 10 -11.03 -3.75 -1.95
CA GLN A 10 -12.20 -4.17 -1.19
C GLN A 10 -12.34 -3.28 0.04
N VAL A 11 -13.58 -2.95 0.41
CA VAL A 11 -13.87 -2.13 1.59
C VAL A 11 -14.48 -3.05 2.65
N PRO A 12 -13.72 -3.39 3.70
CA PRO A 12 -14.29 -4.05 4.87
C PRO A 12 -15.39 -3.19 5.49
N THR A 13 -16.46 -3.84 5.94
CA THR A 13 -17.60 -3.20 6.59
C THR A 13 -17.47 -3.14 8.10
N ALA A 14 -16.56 -3.90 8.69
CA ALA A 14 -16.27 -3.85 10.11
C ALA A 14 -14.81 -4.20 10.39
N TYR A 15 -14.28 -3.63 11.47
CA TYR A 15 -12.94 -3.87 11.96
C TYR A 15 -13.00 -4.22 13.45
N SER A 16 -12.17 -5.16 13.88
CA SER A 16 -12.02 -5.47 15.30
C SER A 16 -10.56 -5.77 15.61
N ALA A 17 -10.16 -5.57 16.87
CA ALA A 17 -8.84 -5.91 17.35
C ALA A 17 -8.91 -6.46 18.78
N THR A 18 -7.94 -7.28 19.18
CA THR A 18 -7.81 -7.80 20.55
C THR A 18 -7.77 -6.66 21.57
N SER A 19 -7.04 -5.58 21.27
CA SER A 19 -6.99 -4.38 22.10
C SER A 19 -6.86 -3.13 21.24
N SER A 20 -7.19 -1.97 21.80
CA SER A 20 -6.95 -0.67 21.16
C SER A 20 -6.75 0.43 22.19
N GLN A 21 -5.81 1.33 21.94
CA GLN A 21 -5.70 2.57 22.71
C GLN A 21 -6.89 3.50 22.40
N ALA A 22 -7.31 4.29 23.39
CA ALA A 22 -8.37 5.28 23.20
C ALA A 22 -8.03 6.26 22.07
N GLY A 23 -8.96 6.45 21.13
CA GLY A 23 -8.77 7.31 19.95
C GLY A 23 -8.04 6.67 18.76
N PHE A 24 -7.50 5.45 18.94
CA PHE A 24 -6.76 4.71 17.90
C PHE A 24 -7.35 3.30 17.67
N GLY A 25 -8.68 3.25 17.52
CA GLY A 25 -9.45 2.01 17.33
C GLY A 25 -9.20 1.31 15.98
N PRO A 26 -9.74 0.09 15.79
CA PRO A 26 -9.46 -0.73 14.62
C PRO A 26 -10.06 -0.18 13.32
N ASP A 27 -11.12 0.66 13.40
CA ASP A 27 -11.73 1.29 12.22
C ASP A 27 -10.76 2.20 11.45
N ASN A 28 -9.73 2.69 12.11
CA ASN A 28 -8.66 3.48 11.50
C ASN A 28 -7.94 2.72 10.38
N LEU A 29 -7.90 1.38 10.43
CA LEU A 29 -7.31 0.54 9.38
C LEU A 29 -7.98 0.72 8.01
N GLY A 30 -9.25 1.11 7.99
CA GLY A 30 -10.02 1.33 6.76
C GLY A 30 -9.82 2.71 6.16
N VAL A 31 -9.24 3.65 6.92
CA VAL A 31 -9.02 5.03 6.49
C VAL A 31 -7.65 5.13 5.84
N GLU A 32 -7.58 5.81 4.71
CA GLU A 32 -6.33 6.02 3.96
C GLU A 32 -5.39 7.08 4.61
N ALA A 33 -5.63 7.44 5.88
CA ALA A 33 -4.90 8.47 6.61
C ALA A 33 -3.93 7.85 7.62
N LEU A 34 -2.63 7.89 7.33
CA LEU A 34 -1.60 7.27 8.16
C LEU A 34 -1.38 7.98 9.50
N THR A 35 -1.83 9.23 9.63
CA THR A 35 -1.73 10.01 10.88
C THR A 35 -2.68 9.50 11.98
N ARG A 36 -3.65 8.65 11.62
CA ARG A 36 -4.60 8.03 12.55
C ARG A 36 -4.50 6.52 12.43
N PRO A 37 -3.40 5.89 12.87
CA PRO A 37 -3.26 4.44 12.79
C PRO A 37 -4.18 3.74 13.81
N TRP A 38 -4.36 2.44 13.66
CA TRP A 38 -4.72 1.62 14.81
C TRP A 38 -3.50 1.48 15.74
N ARG A 39 -3.75 1.42 17.05
CA ARG A 39 -2.71 1.17 18.08
C ARG A 39 -3.19 0.15 19.08
N ALA A 40 -2.41 -0.90 19.31
CA ALA A 40 -2.60 -1.81 20.42
C ALA A 40 -2.32 -1.13 21.77
N VAL A 41 -2.85 -1.70 22.85
CA VAL A 41 -2.53 -1.25 24.22
C VAL A 41 -1.06 -1.55 24.57
N ASP A 42 -0.53 -2.66 24.09
CA ASP A 42 0.81 -3.15 24.36
C ASP A 42 1.39 -3.93 23.16
N ALA A 43 2.57 -4.51 23.37
CA ALA A 43 3.27 -5.36 22.40
C ALA A 43 3.05 -6.87 22.66
N ALA A 44 1.99 -7.26 23.37
CA ALA A 44 1.57 -8.65 23.47
C ALA A 44 1.07 -9.17 22.10
N GLU A 45 0.65 -10.42 22.03
CA GLU A 45 0.03 -10.94 20.82
C GLU A 45 -1.27 -10.17 20.53
N GLN A 46 -1.39 -9.64 19.32
CA GLN A 46 -2.57 -8.89 18.90
C GLN A 46 -3.14 -9.49 17.63
N THR A 47 -4.47 -9.61 17.62
CA THR A 47 -5.22 -10.01 16.45
C THR A 47 -6.04 -8.83 15.97
N LEU A 48 -6.07 -8.61 14.66
CA LEU A 48 -6.97 -7.66 14.01
C LEU A 48 -7.78 -8.38 12.94
N VAL A 49 -9.07 -8.09 12.83
CA VAL A 49 -9.96 -8.72 11.86
C VAL A 49 -10.65 -7.66 11.02
N LEU A 50 -10.59 -7.84 9.71
CA LEU A 50 -11.29 -7.07 8.69
C LEU A 50 -12.42 -7.95 8.16
N THR A 51 -13.67 -7.51 8.31
CA THR A 51 -14.85 -8.28 7.91
C THR A 51 -15.56 -7.60 6.76
N PHE A 52 -15.97 -8.38 5.76
CA PHE A 52 -16.69 -7.93 4.58
C PHE A 52 -18.20 -8.20 4.69
N SER A 53 -19.03 -7.44 3.96
CA SER A 53 -20.48 -7.60 3.95
C SER A 53 -20.95 -8.93 3.36
N ALA A 54 -20.15 -9.53 2.47
CA ALA A 54 -20.34 -10.86 1.90
C ALA A 54 -18.97 -11.53 1.69
N ALA A 55 -18.95 -12.83 1.38
CA ALA A 55 -17.71 -13.47 0.93
C ALA A 55 -17.40 -12.99 -0.50
N LEU A 56 -16.17 -12.53 -0.72
CA LEU A 56 -15.76 -11.90 -1.98
C LEU A 56 -14.29 -12.20 -2.28
N PRO A 57 -13.86 -12.08 -3.55
CA PRO A 57 -12.49 -12.41 -3.93
C PRO A 57 -11.49 -11.44 -3.31
N VAL A 58 -10.42 -11.99 -2.75
CA VAL A 58 -9.24 -11.26 -2.27
C VAL A 58 -7.99 -11.94 -2.83
N HIS A 59 -7.26 -11.22 -3.67
CA HIS A 59 -6.00 -11.67 -4.23
C HIS A 59 -4.81 -11.24 -3.38
N THR A 60 -4.72 -9.98 -2.98
CA THR A 60 -3.55 -9.43 -2.26
C THR A 60 -4.00 -8.55 -1.10
N ILE A 61 -3.33 -8.62 0.04
CA ILE A 61 -3.45 -7.64 1.12
C ILE A 61 -2.14 -6.89 1.29
N LEU A 62 -2.21 -5.56 1.33
CA LEU A 62 -1.11 -4.67 1.70
C LEU A 62 -1.39 -4.09 3.10
N LEU A 63 -0.38 -4.08 3.95
CA LEU A 63 -0.37 -3.31 5.20
C LEU A 63 0.63 -2.15 5.09
N HIS A 64 0.19 -0.95 5.44
CA HIS A 64 0.98 0.29 5.32
C HIS A 64 1.20 0.95 6.68
N ASP A 65 2.43 1.44 6.88
CA ASP A 65 2.91 2.13 8.09
C ASP A 65 2.75 1.28 9.35
N VAL A 66 3.37 0.10 9.29
CA VAL A 66 3.37 -0.90 10.37
C VAL A 66 4.65 -0.84 11.17
N ASN A 67 4.64 -1.38 12.39
CA ASN A 67 5.84 -1.47 13.22
C ASN A 67 6.22 -2.89 13.66
N PHE A 68 5.68 -3.93 13.04
CA PHE A 68 6.17 -5.31 13.19
C PHE A 68 6.95 -5.73 11.96
N ALA A 69 7.89 -6.67 12.11
CA ALA A 69 8.68 -7.24 11.01
C ALA A 69 7.89 -8.29 10.18
N SER A 70 6.95 -8.98 10.83
CA SER A 70 6.10 -9.96 10.18
C SER A 70 4.76 -10.11 10.91
N ALA A 71 3.73 -10.52 10.19
CA ALA A 71 2.44 -10.91 10.74
C ALA A 71 1.87 -12.12 10.00
N ALA A 72 1.20 -13.03 10.71
CA ALA A 72 0.48 -14.12 10.08
C ALA A 72 -0.87 -13.61 9.56
N ILE A 73 -1.18 -13.89 8.30
CA ILE A 73 -2.45 -13.53 7.68
C ILE A 73 -3.27 -14.79 7.56
N HIS A 74 -4.46 -14.77 8.17
CA HIS A 74 -5.46 -15.79 8.03
C HIS A 74 -6.64 -15.27 7.22
N LYS A 75 -7.33 -16.17 6.52
CA LYS A 75 -8.57 -15.88 5.81
C LYS A 75 -9.69 -16.76 6.34
N SER A 76 -10.91 -16.31 6.13
CA SER A 76 -12.12 -17.04 6.50
C SER A 76 -13.21 -16.77 5.46
N ALA A 77 -13.89 -17.83 5.01
CA ALA A 77 -15.02 -17.73 4.08
C ALA A 77 -16.36 -17.46 4.79
N ASP A 78 -16.44 -17.71 6.10
CA ASP A 78 -17.65 -17.56 6.92
C ASP A 78 -17.53 -16.49 8.03
N GLY A 79 -16.31 -16.01 8.29
CA GLY A 79 -15.99 -15.07 9.37
C GLY A 79 -15.70 -15.73 10.73
N VAL A 80 -15.78 -17.07 10.81
CA VAL A 80 -15.69 -17.84 12.06
C VAL A 80 -14.46 -18.75 12.05
N ALA A 81 -14.34 -19.62 11.04
CA ALA A 81 -13.21 -20.53 10.90
C ALA A 81 -12.09 -19.87 10.09
N TYR A 82 -10.89 -19.79 10.67
CA TYR A 82 -9.74 -19.11 10.06
C TYR A 82 -8.67 -20.10 9.62
N THR A 83 -8.23 -20.00 8.37
CA THR A 83 -7.12 -20.76 7.81
C THR A 83 -5.95 -19.84 7.50
N LEU A 84 -4.72 -20.33 7.74
CA LEU A 84 -3.51 -19.55 7.47
C LEU A 84 -3.35 -19.37 5.95
N SER A 85 -3.23 -18.12 5.50
CA SER A 85 -2.86 -17.79 4.12
C SER A 85 -1.33 -17.68 3.95
N GLY A 86 -0.64 -17.19 4.97
CA GLY A 86 0.83 -17.09 4.96
C GLY A 86 1.36 -16.09 5.97
N SER A 87 2.68 -15.87 5.94
CA SER A 87 3.35 -14.83 6.73
C SER A 87 3.65 -13.62 5.85
N LEU A 88 3.07 -12.48 6.20
CA LEU A 88 3.36 -11.19 5.57
C LEU A 88 4.63 -10.63 6.18
N LEU A 89 5.65 -10.43 5.36
CA LEU A 89 6.90 -9.77 5.74
C LEU A 89 6.82 -8.28 5.44
N THR A 90 7.45 -7.46 6.28
CA THR A 90 7.42 -6.00 6.14
C THR A 90 8.84 -5.43 6.08
N TYR A 91 9.01 -4.44 5.23
CA TYR A 91 10.31 -3.83 4.97
C TYR A 91 10.21 -2.33 5.12
N GLN A 92 11.25 -1.74 5.71
CA GLN A 92 11.32 -0.32 5.94
C GLN A 92 11.84 0.38 4.68
N GLY A 93 11.08 1.34 4.18
CA GLY A 93 11.53 2.25 3.14
C GLY A 93 12.51 3.29 3.68
N ARG A 94 13.19 4.00 2.78
CA ARG A 94 14.18 5.04 3.15
C ARG A 94 13.57 6.21 3.94
N GLU A 95 12.27 6.41 3.80
CA GLU A 95 11.45 7.38 4.53
C GLU A 95 11.08 6.95 5.95
N GLY A 96 11.45 5.73 6.35
CA GLY A 96 11.19 5.19 7.68
C GLY A 96 9.86 4.44 7.82
N ARG A 97 8.94 4.54 6.85
CA ARG A 97 7.68 3.77 6.86
C ARG A 97 7.92 2.33 6.47
N ARG A 98 7.17 1.43 7.11
CA ARG A 98 7.22 0.00 6.84
C ARG A 98 6.00 -0.44 6.06
N ARG A 99 6.21 -1.22 5.00
CA ARG A 99 5.16 -1.77 4.14
C ARG A 99 5.39 -3.26 3.92
N GLY A 100 4.30 -4.00 3.73
CA GLY A 100 4.37 -5.41 3.38
C GLY A 100 3.09 -5.85 2.69
N ALA A 101 3.22 -6.75 1.72
CA ALA A 101 2.09 -7.32 0.99
C ALA A 101 2.16 -8.84 0.98
N LEU A 102 1.00 -9.48 1.02
CA LEU A 102 0.86 -10.93 0.91
C LEU A 102 -0.19 -11.29 -0.13
N VAL A 103 0.13 -12.27 -0.97
CA VAL A 103 -0.84 -12.90 -1.88
C VAL A 103 -1.70 -13.89 -1.09
N VAL A 104 -3.00 -13.63 -1.03
CA VAL A 104 -4.03 -14.48 -0.43
C VAL A 104 -4.63 -15.42 -1.46
N ASN A 105 -4.83 -14.91 -2.69
CA ASN A 105 -5.37 -15.58 -3.87
C ASN A 105 -6.55 -16.53 -3.58
N ASP A 106 -7.65 -15.97 -3.10
CA ASP A 106 -8.87 -16.71 -2.80
C ASP A 106 -10.12 -16.02 -3.39
N ALA A 107 -11.04 -16.82 -3.91
CA ALA A 107 -12.29 -16.34 -4.51
C ALA A 107 -13.36 -16.02 -3.47
N SER A 108 -13.24 -16.52 -2.24
CA SER A 108 -14.29 -16.45 -1.21
C SER A 108 -13.70 -16.09 0.15
N VAL A 109 -13.59 -14.79 0.43
CA VAL A 109 -13.11 -14.26 1.71
C VAL A 109 -14.18 -13.35 2.32
N LYS A 110 -14.68 -13.75 3.48
CA LYS A 110 -15.61 -12.98 4.32
C LYS A 110 -14.89 -12.21 5.41
N ALA A 111 -13.75 -12.71 5.88
CA ALA A 111 -12.89 -12.01 6.83
C ALA A 111 -11.40 -12.29 6.60
N LEU A 112 -10.56 -11.29 6.85
CA LEU A 112 -9.12 -11.41 6.94
C LEU A 112 -8.70 -11.13 8.37
N LYS A 113 -7.80 -11.96 8.91
CA LYS A 113 -7.27 -11.82 10.25
C LYS A 113 -5.76 -11.63 10.18
N VAL A 114 -5.28 -10.54 10.77
CA VAL A 114 -3.86 -10.23 10.94
C VAL A 114 -3.47 -10.60 12.37
N VAL A 115 -2.54 -11.53 12.53
CA VAL A 115 -2.01 -11.95 13.84
C VAL A 115 -0.56 -11.46 13.96
N ILE A 116 -0.33 -10.58 14.91
CA ILE A 116 0.98 -10.05 15.27
C ILE A 116 1.41 -10.77 16.54
N ALA A 117 2.49 -11.55 16.47
CA ALA A 117 3.02 -12.26 17.63
C ALA A 117 3.53 -11.26 18.69
N ALA A 118 3.51 -11.69 19.96
CA ALA A 118 4.14 -10.92 21.03
C ALA A 118 5.63 -10.70 20.74
N GLY A 119 6.15 -9.51 21.04
CA GLY A 119 7.53 -9.18 20.71
C GLY A 119 7.88 -7.71 20.87
N THR A 120 8.90 -7.28 20.14
CA THR A 120 9.39 -5.90 20.18
C THR A 120 9.07 -5.18 18.87
N PRO A 121 8.32 -4.07 18.92
CA PRO A 121 8.14 -3.20 17.77
C PRO A 121 9.46 -2.74 17.13
N THR A 122 9.48 -2.76 15.80
CA THR A 122 10.64 -2.38 14.99
C THR A 122 11.02 -0.90 15.09
N ASP A 123 10.13 -0.06 15.61
CA ASP A 123 10.37 1.35 15.89
C ASP A 123 10.66 1.64 17.38
N GLY A 124 10.81 0.61 18.21
CA GLY A 124 11.14 0.74 19.63
C GLY A 124 9.99 1.19 20.53
N LEU A 125 8.76 1.30 19.99
CA LEU A 125 7.57 1.57 20.78
C LEU A 125 7.20 0.36 21.66
N THR A 126 6.33 0.57 22.65
CA THR A 126 5.84 -0.50 23.54
C THR A 126 4.51 -1.11 23.09
N TRP A 127 4.06 -0.77 21.88
CA TRP A 127 2.77 -1.17 21.32
C TRP A 127 2.83 -1.36 19.81
N TRP A 128 1.95 -2.22 19.29
CA TRP A 128 1.80 -2.46 17.86
C TRP A 128 0.97 -1.38 17.16
N ARG A 129 1.30 -1.10 15.89
CA ARG A 129 0.57 -0.14 15.05
C ARG A 129 0.46 -0.62 13.61
N ILE A 130 -0.66 -0.25 13.00
CA ILE A 130 -0.92 -0.37 11.57
C ILE A 130 -1.59 0.92 11.12
N GLY A 131 -1.03 1.59 10.12
CA GLY A 131 -1.66 2.76 9.50
C GLY A 131 -2.95 2.37 8.78
N THR A 132 -2.82 1.62 7.70
CA THR A 132 -3.96 1.24 6.84
C THR A 132 -3.77 -0.15 6.26
N ALA A 133 -4.88 -0.85 6.00
CA ALA A 133 -4.91 -2.12 5.29
C ALA A 133 -5.63 -1.98 3.94
N TYR A 134 -5.06 -2.57 2.90
CA TYR A 134 -5.60 -2.54 1.54
C TYR A 134 -5.75 -3.97 1.00
N PRO A 135 -6.93 -4.59 1.16
CA PRO A 135 -7.27 -5.82 0.45
C PRO A 135 -7.66 -5.50 -1.00
N PHE A 136 -7.13 -6.24 -1.97
CA PHE A 136 -7.37 -6.10 -3.41
C PHE A 136 -7.92 -7.40 -3.97
N SER A 137 -8.93 -7.33 -4.84
CA SER A 137 -9.57 -8.54 -5.39
C SER A 137 -8.82 -9.18 -6.55
N ALA A 138 -7.94 -8.44 -7.23
CA ALA A 138 -7.25 -8.93 -8.40
C ALA A 138 -5.85 -8.33 -8.53
N GLN A 139 -5.00 -9.00 -9.30
CA GLN A 139 -3.67 -8.53 -9.65
C GLN A 139 -3.42 -8.73 -11.14
N LEU A 140 -2.85 -7.70 -11.76
CA LEU A 140 -2.30 -7.78 -13.10
C LEU A 140 -0.78 -7.89 -12.95
N ALA A 141 -0.20 -8.98 -13.45
CA ALA A 141 1.23 -9.01 -13.71
C ALA A 141 1.53 -8.07 -14.87
N ALA A 142 2.58 -7.27 -14.77
CA ALA A 142 3.03 -6.47 -15.89
C ALA A 142 3.55 -7.45 -16.96
N ALA A 143 2.82 -7.55 -18.08
CA ALA A 143 3.14 -8.47 -19.17
C ALA A 143 4.32 -7.93 -20.02
N ALA A 144 4.37 -6.61 -20.25
CA ALA A 144 5.61 -5.86 -20.43
C ALA A 144 6.26 -5.50 -19.09
N PRO A 145 7.57 -5.73 -18.87
CA PRO A 145 8.22 -5.30 -17.64
C PRO A 145 8.14 -3.78 -17.51
N PHE A 146 7.82 -3.26 -16.31
CA PHE A 146 8.14 -1.87 -15.98
C PHE A 146 9.58 -1.61 -16.42
N GLN A 147 9.78 -0.58 -17.24
CA GLN A 147 11.10 -0.33 -17.75
C GLN A 147 11.94 0.33 -16.66
N PHE A 148 13.18 -0.16 -16.53
CA PHE A 148 14.19 0.47 -15.71
C PHE A 148 15.00 1.42 -16.61
N PRO A 149 15.39 2.61 -16.11
CA PRO A 149 15.20 3.10 -14.75
C PRO A 149 13.79 3.67 -14.49
N TYR A 150 13.28 3.48 -13.27
CA TYR A 150 12.16 4.25 -12.72
C TYR A 150 12.71 5.33 -11.79
N ALA A 151 11.88 6.33 -11.46
CA ALA A 151 12.23 7.34 -10.47
C ALA A 151 11.19 7.36 -9.34
N ALA A 152 11.60 6.97 -8.12
CA ALA A 152 10.83 7.21 -6.91
C ALA A 152 11.40 8.42 -6.16
N ARG A 153 10.57 9.44 -5.94
CA ARG A 153 10.95 10.68 -5.26
C ARG A 153 10.11 10.86 -4.01
N PHE A 154 10.77 10.99 -2.87
CA PHE A 154 10.08 11.36 -1.63
C PHE A 154 9.83 12.87 -1.61
N ARG A 155 8.57 13.27 -1.36
CA ARG A 155 8.15 14.66 -1.28
C ARG A 155 7.71 14.98 0.14
N TYR A 156 8.21 16.08 0.68
CA TYR A 156 7.71 16.72 1.89
C TYR A 156 6.78 17.87 1.47
N PRO A 157 5.45 17.76 1.64
CA PRO A 157 4.56 18.87 1.36
C PRO A 157 4.82 19.99 2.39
N GLN A 158 5.31 21.13 1.92
CA GLN A 158 5.71 22.25 2.76
C GLN A 158 5.41 23.58 2.09
N VAL A 159 5.04 24.57 2.90
CA VAL A 159 5.01 25.98 2.51
C VAL A 159 6.29 26.61 3.02
N ARG A 160 6.98 27.32 2.13
CA ARG A 160 8.19 28.07 2.44
C ARG A 160 7.93 29.56 2.22
N ALA A 161 8.23 30.37 3.22
CA ALA A 161 8.27 31.83 3.10
C ALA A 161 9.66 32.32 3.48
N ASP A 162 10.32 33.03 2.57
CA ASP A 162 11.60 33.67 2.87
C ASP A 162 11.36 34.94 3.70
N ILE A 163 12.04 35.03 4.83
CA ILE A 163 11.92 36.11 5.81
C ILE A 163 13.01 37.16 5.49
N PRO A 164 12.73 38.48 5.63
CA PRO A 164 13.69 39.54 5.28
C PRO A 164 15.06 39.47 5.97
N ASN A 165 15.19 38.74 7.08
CA ASN A 165 16.44 38.51 7.78
C ASN A 165 17.31 37.38 7.17
N GLY A 166 16.93 36.86 5.99
CA GLY A 166 17.63 35.77 5.31
C GLY A 166 17.30 34.37 5.83
N GLN A 167 16.34 34.23 6.75
CA GLN A 167 15.83 32.94 7.21
C GLN A 167 14.65 32.48 6.34
N ALA A 168 14.35 31.18 6.36
CA ALA A 168 13.15 30.63 5.74
C ALA A 168 12.22 30.07 6.82
N ALA A 169 10.98 30.56 6.86
CA ALA A 169 9.90 29.90 7.58
C ALA A 169 9.41 28.73 6.73
N VAL A 170 9.54 27.51 7.24
CA VAL A 170 9.06 26.29 6.58
C VAL A 170 7.99 25.66 7.46
N ALA A 171 6.79 25.50 6.92
CA ALA A 171 5.69 24.84 7.58
C ALA A 171 5.30 23.59 6.78
N SER A 172 5.25 22.43 7.45
CA SER A 172 4.73 21.21 6.83
C SER A 172 3.22 21.32 6.64
N THR A 173 2.73 20.92 5.45
CA THR A 173 1.30 20.93 5.12
C THR A 173 0.67 19.54 5.06
N GLY A 174 1.44 18.49 5.35
CA GLY A 174 0.94 17.12 5.37
C GLY A 174 2.02 16.06 5.56
N PRO A 175 1.64 14.77 5.59
CA PRO A 175 2.60 13.68 5.59
C PRO A 175 3.39 13.62 4.28
N GLY A 176 4.65 13.20 4.37
CA GLY A 176 5.47 12.97 3.17
C GLY A 176 4.99 11.76 2.36
N PHE A 177 5.15 11.82 1.04
CA PHE A 177 4.67 10.77 0.12
C PHE A 177 5.67 10.54 -1.02
N HIS A 178 5.63 9.34 -1.60
CA HIS A 178 6.36 9.04 -2.83
C HIS A 178 5.58 9.50 -4.07
N LEU A 179 6.32 10.10 -5.00
CA LEU A 179 5.96 10.15 -6.41
C LEU A 179 6.80 9.10 -7.14
N VAL A 180 6.15 8.11 -7.74
CA VAL A 180 6.79 7.03 -8.47
C VAL A 180 6.50 7.22 -9.95
N GLU A 181 7.52 7.62 -10.70
CA GLU A 181 7.47 7.78 -12.14
C GLU A 181 8.01 6.51 -12.80
N VAL A 182 7.16 5.82 -13.54
CA VAL A 182 7.51 4.57 -14.21
C VAL A 182 7.34 4.74 -15.72
N PRO A 183 8.42 4.54 -16.51
CA PRO A 183 8.27 4.44 -17.94
C PRO A 183 7.61 3.11 -18.29
N TRP A 184 6.56 3.19 -19.10
CA TRP A 184 5.82 2.07 -19.61
C TRP A 184 5.98 2.02 -21.14
N ARG A 185 6.42 0.87 -21.63
CA ARG A 185 6.41 0.56 -23.06
C ARG A 185 5.37 -0.53 -23.32
N PRO A 186 4.19 -0.22 -23.87
CA PRO A 186 3.25 -1.26 -24.26
C PRO A 186 3.87 -2.12 -25.37
N PHE A 187 3.62 -3.43 -25.35
CA PHE A 187 3.75 -4.21 -26.57
C PHE A 187 2.60 -3.85 -27.53
N ASP A 188 2.78 -4.05 -28.83
CA ASP A 188 1.79 -3.72 -29.88
C ASP A 188 0.40 -4.34 -29.66
N THR A 189 0.29 -5.35 -28.79
CA THR A 189 -0.95 -6.08 -28.44
C THR A 189 -1.49 -5.78 -27.04
N GLU A 190 -0.82 -4.95 -26.24
CA GLU A 190 -1.20 -4.69 -24.85
C GLU A 190 -2.01 -3.41 -24.70
N ASP A 191 -3.25 -3.57 -24.22
CA ASP A 191 -4.09 -2.45 -23.83
C ASP A 191 -3.66 -1.93 -22.45
N LEU A 192 -3.16 -0.70 -22.41
CA LEU A 192 -2.77 0.01 -21.20
C LEU A 192 -3.94 0.68 -20.48
N GLU A 193 -5.03 0.89 -21.21
CA GLU A 193 -6.23 1.56 -20.73
C GLU A 193 -6.79 0.91 -19.45
N PRO A 194 -6.79 -0.42 -19.26
CA PRO A 194 -7.25 -1.05 -18.03
C PRO A 194 -6.41 -0.67 -16.80
N VAL A 195 -5.09 -0.52 -16.94
CA VAL A 195 -4.20 -0.13 -15.84
C VAL A 195 -4.45 1.32 -15.45
N VAL A 196 -4.41 2.21 -16.44
CA VAL A 196 -4.61 3.65 -16.27
C VAL A 196 -6.00 3.92 -15.69
N ARG A 197 -7.05 3.34 -16.27
CA ARG A 197 -8.44 3.49 -15.81
C ARG A 197 -8.61 3.03 -14.36
N ARG A 198 -7.99 1.92 -13.96
CA ARG A 198 -8.07 1.41 -12.58
C ARG A 198 -7.33 2.31 -11.60
N ALA A 199 -6.13 2.76 -11.93
CA ALA A 199 -5.34 3.65 -11.10
C ALA A 199 -5.93 5.08 -10.99
N ARG A 200 -6.73 5.51 -11.98
CA ARG A 200 -7.55 6.73 -11.90
C ARG A 200 -8.77 6.54 -10.99
N ALA A 201 -9.45 5.40 -11.10
CA ALA A 201 -10.72 5.17 -10.40
C ALA A 201 -10.56 4.94 -8.89
N ALA A 202 -9.46 4.30 -8.46
CA ALA A 202 -9.26 3.95 -7.07
C ALA A 202 -7.76 3.79 -6.73
N THR A 203 -7.48 3.67 -5.43
CA THR A 203 -6.17 3.26 -4.93
C THR A 203 -5.83 1.86 -5.44
N VAL A 204 -4.60 1.69 -5.95
CA VAL A 204 -4.02 0.42 -6.40
C VAL A 204 -2.72 0.14 -5.66
N LEU A 205 -2.30 -1.12 -5.57
CA LEU A 205 -0.97 -1.48 -5.10
C LEU A 205 -0.03 -1.55 -6.30
N LEU A 206 0.96 -0.67 -6.35
CA LEU A 206 2.10 -0.77 -7.24
C LEU A 206 3.19 -1.60 -6.57
N ASN A 207 3.61 -2.70 -7.18
CA ASN A 207 4.70 -3.55 -6.69
C ASN A 207 5.73 -3.76 -7.80
N LEU A 208 6.96 -3.26 -7.60
CA LEU A 208 8.02 -3.37 -8.61
C LEU A 208 8.68 -4.76 -8.66
N GLY A 209 8.37 -5.66 -7.71
CA GLY A 209 8.81 -7.05 -7.74
C GLY A 209 10.32 -7.27 -7.48
N MET A 210 11.02 -6.23 -7.02
CA MET A 210 12.47 -6.23 -6.82
C MET A 210 12.86 -7.04 -5.57
N ALA A 211 13.50 -8.20 -5.76
CA ALA A 211 13.88 -9.07 -4.65
C ALA A 211 14.86 -8.42 -3.67
N ASN A 212 15.79 -7.59 -4.18
CA ASN A 212 16.79 -6.89 -3.37
C ASN A 212 16.26 -5.60 -2.74
N TYR A 213 15.08 -5.15 -3.15
CA TYR A 213 14.43 -3.94 -2.65
C TYR A 213 12.93 -4.23 -2.42
N PRO A 214 12.59 -5.17 -1.52
CA PRO A 214 11.23 -5.62 -1.31
C PRO A 214 10.32 -4.53 -0.72
N GLU A 215 10.88 -3.41 -0.25
CA GLU A 215 10.15 -2.23 0.21
C GLU A 215 9.57 -1.35 -0.92
N GLN A 216 9.94 -1.63 -2.19
CA GLN A 216 9.50 -0.88 -3.39
C GLN A 216 8.09 -1.31 -3.84
N LEU A 217 7.16 -1.15 -2.90
CA LEU A 217 5.73 -1.37 -3.11
C LEU A 217 4.95 -0.29 -2.37
N TRP A 218 3.90 0.23 -2.98
CA TRP A 218 3.14 1.36 -2.45
C TRP A 218 1.65 1.25 -2.78
N PRO A 219 0.75 1.68 -1.87
CA PRO A 219 -0.59 2.06 -2.26
C PRO A 219 -0.51 3.39 -3.00
N VAL A 220 -0.93 3.44 -4.25
CA VAL A 220 -0.83 4.62 -5.11
C VAL A 220 -2.14 4.95 -5.80
N ARG A 221 -2.26 6.20 -6.23
CA ARG A 221 -3.24 6.66 -7.24
C ARG A 221 -2.47 7.26 -8.41
N LEU A 222 -3.09 7.29 -9.59
CA LEU A 222 -2.50 8.02 -10.71
C LEU A 222 -2.50 9.51 -10.40
N ASP A 223 -1.35 10.15 -10.55
CA ASP A 223 -1.10 11.57 -10.27
C ASP A 223 -0.67 12.26 -11.56
N GLU A 224 -1.60 12.35 -12.51
CA GLU A 224 -1.36 12.98 -13.79
C GLU A 224 -2.46 13.99 -14.14
N PRO A 225 -2.10 15.24 -14.43
CA PRO A 225 -2.99 16.17 -15.12
C PRO A 225 -3.05 15.90 -16.64
N GLU A 226 -2.05 15.22 -17.21
CA GLU A 226 -1.91 14.97 -18.66
C GLU A 226 -1.08 13.69 -18.92
N MET A 227 -1.44 12.93 -19.97
CA MET A 227 -0.71 11.75 -20.42
C MET A 227 0.24 12.16 -21.55
N VAL A 228 1.55 12.04 -21.34
CA VAL A 228 2.56 12.40 -22.35
C VAL A 228 3.04 11.15 -23.08
N GLU A 229 2.66 11.04 -24.34
CA GLU A 229 3.21 10.05 -25.26
C GLU A 229 4.47 10.59 -25.92
N SER A 230 5.58 9.86 -25.79
CA SER A 230 6.82 10.19 -26.48
C SER A 230 7.17 9.10 -27.49
N PHE A 231 7.45 9.50 -28.73
CA PHE A 231 7.79 8.57 -29.81
C PHE A 231 9.30 8.61 -30.06
N ALA A 232 10.03 7.64 -29.51
CA ALA A 232 11.47 7.48 -29.78
C ALA A 232 11.73 6.90 -31.19
N ALA A 233 10.74 6.20 -31.75
CA ALA A 233 10.73 5.66 -33.11
C ALA A 233 9.27 5.58 -33.62
N PRO A 234 9.03 5.60 -34.95
CA PRO A 234 7.70 5.37 -35.49
C PRO A 234 7.28 3.94 -35.11
N ARG A 235 6.28 3.81 -34.21
CA ARG A 235 5.76 2.59 -33.55
C ARG A 235 6.30 2.28 -32.15
N THR A 236 7.03 3.18 -31.50
CA THR A 236 7.43 2.97 -30.11
C THR A 236 7.05 4.18 -29.28
N ALA A 237 5.86 4.11 -28.67
CA ALA A 237 5.41 5.09 -27.70
C ALA A 237 5.93 4.67 -26.32
N ASP A 238 6.76 5.51 -25.72
CA ASP A 238 7.09 5.40 -24.31
C ASP A 238 6.11 6.33 -23.55
N LEU A 239 5.28 5.71 -22.72
CA LEU A 239 4.31 6.37 -21.85
C LEU A 239 4.95 6.53 -20.47
N LYS A 240 4.99 7.76 -19.97
CA LYS A 240 5.43 8.00 -18.60
C LYS A 240 4.20 8.04 -17.70
N LEU A 241 4.12 7.13 -16.74
CA LEU A 241 3.07 7.11 -15.73
C LEU A 241 3.60 7.64 -14.40
N THR A 242 2.92 8.63 -13.83
CA THR A 242 3.23 9.18 -12.51
C THR A 242 2.21 8.72 -11.47
N PHE A 243 2.69 8.04 -10.44
CA PHE A 243 1.88 7.54 -9.35
C PHE A 243 2.21 8.28 -8.05
N ARG A 244 1.18 8.68 -7.32
CA ARG A 244 1.32 9.27 -5.99
C ARG A 244 0.91 8.28 -4.92
N GLU A 245 1.78 8.08 -3.94
CA GLU A 245 1.50 7.29 -2.76
C GLU A 245 0.34 7.89 -1.94
N VAL A 246 -0.53 7.01 -1.47
CA VAL A 246 -1.66 7.34 -0.59
C VAL A 246 -1.21 7.29 0.87
N VAL A 247 -1.43 8.41 1.58
CA VAL A 247 -0.87 8.70 2.91
C VAL A 247 -1.84 9.44 3.83
#